data_AF-A0A1F8UFL5-F1
#
_entry.id   AF-A0A1F8UFL5-F1
#
_cell.length_a   1.000
_cell.length_b   1.000
_cell.length_c   1.000
_cell.angle_alpha   90.00
_cell.angle_beta   90.00
_cell.angle_gamma   90.00
#
_symmetry.space_group_name_H-M   'P 1'
#
loop_
_entity.id
_entity.type
_entity.pdbx_description
1 polymer ?
#
loop_
_entity_poly.entity_id
_entity_poly.type
_entity_poly.pdbx_seq_one_letter_code
_entity_poly.pdbx_strand_id
1 'polypeptide(L)'
;MKHVKSCSTCANGLTNNLNKDILCKIKGVVSYDFGCSKYKAISKTRSLLAQRNKCMDCEFYIIDAANSVEPLAIGFCQLFTVRKFNGEMKNACSKFVRKSESIVS
;
A
#
# COMPACT_ATOMS: atom_id res chain seq x y z
N MET A 1 11.27 -27.96 4.19
CA MET A 1 9.81 -27.79 4.37
C MET A 1 9.16 -27.62 3.00
N LYS A 2 8.22 -28.48 2.61
CA LYS A 2 7.53 -28.36 1.31
C LYS A 2 6.59 -27.15 1.38
N HIS A 3 6.74 -26.16 0.51
CA HIS A 3 5.80 -25.04 0.42
C HIS A 3 4.41 -25.57 0.08
N VAL A 4 3.47 -25.51 1.02
CA VAL A 4 2.09 -25.92 0.81
C VAL A 4 1.44 -24.92 -0.15
N LYS A 5 0.98 -25.40 -1.30
CA LYS A 5 0.29 -24.57 -2.30
C LYS A 5 -1.13 -24.29 -1.82
N SER A 6 -1.37 -23.09 -1.34
CA SER A 6 -2.67 -22.66 -0.80
C SER A 6 -3.14 -21.35 -1.43
N CYS A 7 -4.44 -21.08 -1.38
CA CYS A 7 -5.01 -19.81 -1.80
C CYS A 7 -4.48 -18.64 -0.96
N SER A 8 -4.08 -18.88 0.29
CA SER A 8 -3.40 -17.86 1.12
C SER A 8 -2.05 -17.41 0.55
N THR A 9 -1.37 -18.25 -0.22
CA THR A 9 -0.10 -17.93 -0.90
C THR A 9 -0.27 -17.74 -2.41
N CYS A 10 -1.52 -17.66 -2.88
CA CYS A 10 -1.87 -17.56 -4.30
C CYS A 10 -2.16 -16.11 -4.71
N ALA A 11 -1.71 -15.70 -5.90
CA ALA A 11 -2.02 -14.39 -6.48
C ALA A 11 -3.53 -14.18 -6.72
N ASN A 12 -4.30 -15.26 -6.78
CA ASN A 12 -5.76 -15.23 -6.88
C ASN A 12 -6.45 -15.17 -5.52
N GLY A 13 -5.71 -15.34 -4.42
CA GLY A 13 -6.22 -15.21 -3.06
C GLY A 13 -6.18 -13.77 -2.58
N LEU A 14 -7.18 -13.40 -1.79
CA LEU A 14 -7.29 -12.17 -1.04
C LEU A 14 -7.64 -12.54 0.40
N THR A 15 -6.77 -12.18 1.34
CA THR A 15 -7.08 -12.28 2.78
C THR A 15 -8.12 -11.23 3.13
N ASN A 16 -9.16 -11.64 3.86
CA ASN A 16 -10.09 -10.70 4.49
C ASN A 16 -9.59 -10.38 5.91
N ASN A 17 -9.85 -9.18 6.41
CA ASN A 17 -9.49 -8.78 7.77
C ASN A 17 -10.53 -9.22 8.82
N LEU A 18 -11.65 -9.80 8.38
CA LEU A 18 -12.75 -10.22 9.25
C LEU A 18 -12.55 -11.65 9.80
N ASN A 19 -12.04 -12.57 8.95
CA ASN A 19 -12.00 -14.01 9.23
C ASN A 19 -10.71 -14.63 8.70
N LYS A 20 -10.40 -15.87 9.09
CA LYS A 20 -9.27 -16.66 8.53
C LYS A 20 -9.53 -17.18 7.11
N ASP A 21 -10.70 -16.91 6.54
CA ASP A 21 -11.05 -17.34 5.19
C ASP A 21 -10.37 -16.48 4.12
N ILE A 22 -10.16 -17.11 2.96
CA ILE A 22 -9.55 -16.48 1.79
C ILE A 22 -10.61 -16.30 0.72
N LEU A 23 -10.70 -15.11 0.16
CA LEU A 23 -11.48 -14.88 -1.05
C LEU A 23 -10.65 -15.29 -2.27
N CYS A 24 -10.93 -16.47 -2.81
CA CYS A 24 -10.40 -16.94 -4.07
C CYS A 24 -11.21 -16.36 -5.23
N LYS A 25 -10.56 -15.62 -6.14
CA LYS A 25 -11.22 -15.03 -7.33
C LYS A 25 -11.97 -16.03 -8.23
N ILE A 26 -11.71 -17.33 -8.09
CA ILE A 26 -12.23 -18.39 -8.96
C ILE A 26 -13.32 -19.21 -8.27
N LYS A 27 -13.17 -19.43 -6.96
CA LYS A 27 -14.03 -20.33 -6.17
C LYS A 27 -14.87 -19.61 -5.11
N GLY A 28 -14.66 -18.31 -4.91
CA GLY A 28 -15.32 -17.56 -3.84
C GLY A 28 -14.57 -17.68 -2.50
N VAL A 29 -15.31 -17.63 -1.40
CA VAL A 29 -14.75 -17.77 -0.04
C VAL A 29 -14.34 -19.22 0.19
N VAL A 30 -13.09 -19.43 0.58
CA VAL A 30 -12.50 -20.75 0.84
C VAL A 30 -11.69 -20.73 2.12
N SER A 31 -11.44 -21.90 2.71
CA SER A 31 -10.58 -22.05 3.88
C SER A 31 -9.13 -21.61 3.59
N TYR A 32 -8.40 -21.25 4.64
CA TYR A 32 -7.04 -20.71 4.58
C TYR A 32 -6.04 -21.61 3.81
N ASP A 33 -6.18 -22.91 4.00
CA ASP A 33 -5.35 -23.98 3.47
C ASP A 33 -5.82 -24.52 2.11
N PHE A 34 -6.95 -24.03 1.59
CA PHE A 34 -7.52 -24.50 0.33
C PHE A 34 -6.57 -24.25 -0.86
N GLY A 35 -6.19 -25.30 -1.60
CA GLY A 35 -5.39 -25.18 -2.83
C GLY A 35 -6.26 -25.16 -4.09
N CYS A 36 -6.41 -24.00 -4.74
CA CYS A 36 -7.15 -23.95 -6.01
C CYS A 36 -6.36 -24.58 -7.18
N SER A 37 -7.08 -25.18 -8.14
CA SER A 37 -6.50 -25.82 -9.32
C SER A 37 -5.71 -24.86 -10.22
N LYS A 38 -6.04 -23.56 -10.21
CA LYS A 38 -5.33 -22.50 -10.94
C LYS A 38 -4.39 -21.71 -10.02
N TYR A 39 -3.68 -22.41 -9.14
CA TYR A 39 -2.70 -21.78 -8.23
C TYR A 39 -1.64 -21.01 -9.01
N LYS A 40 -1.43 -19.75 -8.61
CA LYS A 40 -0.33 -18.89 -9.09
C LYS A 40 0.40 -18.39 -7.86
N ALA A 41 1.68 -18.72 -7.70
CA ALA A 41 2.46 -18.20 -6.59
C ALA A 41 2.43 -16.67 -6.59
N ILE A 42 2.22 -16.04 -5.43
CA ILE A 42 2.34 -14.59 -5.29
C ILE A 42 3.78 -14.20 -5.67
N SER A 43 3.94 -13.45 -6.76
CA SER A 43 5.20 -12.79 -7.03
C SER A 43 5.43 -11.73 -5.95
N LYS A 44 6.67 -11.60 -5.47
CA LYS A 44 7.09 -10.58 -4.48
C LYS A 44 6.69 -9.15 -4.87
N THR A 45 6.32 -8.91 -6.12
CA THR A 45 5.79 -7.62 -6.59
C THR A 45 4.48 -7.23 -5.88
N ARG A 46 3.64 -8.18 -5.44
CA ARG A 46 2.38 -7.87 -4.77
C ARG A 46 2.56 -7.43 -3.30
N SER A 47 3.67 -7.80 -2.64
CA SER A 47 3.96 -7.30 -1.29
C SER A 47 4.36 -5.81 -1.30
N LEU A 48 4.78 -5.27 -2.44
CA LEU A 48 5.05 -3.83 -2.59
C LEU A 48 3.77 -2.98 -2.60
N LEU A 49 2.60 -3.55 -2.96
CA LEU A 49 1.31 -2.87 -2.79
C LEU A 49 0.92 -2.68 -1.31
N ALA A 50 1.59 -3.38 -0.38
CA ALA A 50 1.44 -3.16 1.05
C ALA A 50 2.30 -1.98 1.55
N GLN A 51 3.33 -1.55 0.81
CA GLN A 51 3.97 -0.24 1.00
C GLN A 51 3.13 0.80 0.28
N ARG A 52 2.00 1.17 0.89
CA ARG A 52 1.19 2.30 0.41
C ARG A 52 2.05 3.55 0.51
N ASN A 53 2.54 4.04 -0.63
CA ASN A 53 3.22 5.34 -0.72
C ASN A 53 2.39 6.40 0.01
N LYS A 54 3.05 7.23 0.80
CA LYS A 54 2.38 8.27 1.59
C LYS A 54 2.33 9.57 0.81
N CYS A 55 1.41 10.45 1.19
CA CYS A 55 1.37 11.78 0.60
C CYS A 55 2.67 12.54 0.89
N MET A 56 3.33 12.31 2.03
CA MET A 56 4.62 12.91 2.37
C MET A 56 5.72 12.62 1.33
N ASP A 57 5.68 11.43 0.73
CA ASP A 57 6.65 10.97 -0.28
C ASP A 57 6.38 11.57 -1.67
N CYS A 58 5.30 12.33 -1.83
CA CYS A 58 4.84 12.85 -3.12
C CYS A 58 5.49 14.22 -3.42
N GLU A 59 6.01 14.42 -4.63
CA GLU A 59 6.59 15.70 -5.09
C GLU A 59 5.62 16.88 -4.93
N PHE A 60 4.32 16.64 -5.15
CA PHE A 60 3.26 17.65 -5.01
C PHE A 60 2.82 17.92 -3.57
N TYR A 61 3.44 17.30 -2.57
CA TYR A 61 3.14 17.53 -1.16
C TYR A 61 4.13 18.51 -0.55
N ILE A 62 3.60 19.67 -0.16
CA ILE A 62 4.35 20.79 0.38
C ILE A 62 4.15 20.81 1.89
N ILE A 63 5.25 20.66 2.63
CA ILE A 63 5.26 20.72 4.10
C ILE A 63 5.15 22.18 4.54
N ASP A 64 4.27 22.44 5.49
CA ASP A 64 4.12 23.76 6.08
C ASP A 64 5.08 23.89 7.27
N ALA A 65 6.29 24.38 7.00
CA ALA A 65 7.37 24.54 7.98
C ALA A 65 7.13 25.70 8.98
N ALA A 66 6.04 26.45 8.85
CA ALA A 66 5.86 27.71 9.57
C ALA A 66 5.45 27.54 11.06
N ASN A 67 5.05 26.34 11.52
CA ASN A 67 4.34 26.20 12.80
C ASN A 67 4.67 24.97 13.66
N SER A 68 5.72 24.21 13.41
CA SER A 68 5.92 22.96 14.16
C SER A 68 7.30 22.87 14.83
N VAL A 69 7.28 22.97 16.16
CA VAL A 69 8.39 22.67 17.10
C VAL A 69 8.76 21.17 17.06
N GLU A 70 7.91 20.34 16.45
CA GLU A 70 8.18 18.95 16.09
C GLU A 70 8.06 18.78 14.57
N PRO A 71 8.76 17.82 13.94
CA PRO A 71 8.67 17.55 12.50
C PRO A 71 7.35 16.84 12.17
N LEU A 72 6.22 17.46 12.46
CA LEU A 72 4.93 16.97 12.01
C LEU A 72 4.90 17.16 10.51
N ALA A 73 4.74 16.06 9.76
CA ALA A 73 4.55 16.05 8.32
C ALA A 73 3.18 16.64 7.93
N ILE A 74 2.88 17.84 8.41
CA ILE A 74 1.67 18.61 8.13
C ILE A 74 1.99 19.55 6.98
N GLY A 75 1.08 19.57 6.02
CA GLY A 75 1.29 20.20 4.74
C GLY A 75 0.06 20.03 3.88
N PHE A 76 0.13 20.40 2.62
CA PHE A 76 -1.01 20.34 1.71
C PHE A 76 -0.58 19.78 0.35
N CYS A 77 -1.56 19.34 -0.43
CA CYS A 77 -1.29 18.80 -1.76
C CYS A 77 -1.60 19.86 -2.81
N GLN A 78 -0.57 20.34 -3.51
CA GLN A 78 -0.67 21.39 -4.51
C GLN A 78 -1.71 21.11 -5.60
N LEU A 79 -1.95 19.83 -5.92
CA LEU A 79 -2.88 19.42 -6.97
C LEU A 79 -4.35 19.37 -6.57
N PHE A 80 -4.67 19.17 -5.29
CA PHE A 80 -6.04 18.83 -4.86
C PHE A 80 -6.59 19.75 -3.80
N THR A 81 -5.76 20.29 -2.90
CA THR A 81 -6.27 21.03 -1.77
C THR A 81 -5.25 21.98 -1.17
N VAL A 82 -5.74 23.17 -0.81
CA VAL A 82 -5.04 24.12 0.06
C VAL A 82 -5.17 23.76 1.55
N ARG A 83 -5.98 22.76 1.90
CA ARG A 83 -6.18 22.34 3.30
C ARG A 83 -4.96 21.59 3.81
N LYS A 84 -4.51 21.96 5.00
CA LYS A 84 -3.40 21.29 5.68
C LYS A 84 -3.86 19.94 6.25
N PHE A 85 -3.07 18.90 6.04
CA PHE A 85 -3.29 17.56 6.55
C PHE A 85 -1.95 16.85 6.79
N ASN A 86 -1.94 15.82 7.63
CA ASN A 86 -0.75 15.01 7.86
C ASN A 86 -0.50 14.04 6.69
N GLY A 87 0.62 14.22 5.98
CA GLY A 87 1.03 13.48 4.80
C GLY A 87 1.50 12.06 5.07
N GLU A 88 1.92 11.74 6.30
CA GLU A 88 2.34 10.40 6.74
C GLU A 88 1.13 9.50 7.02
N MET A 89 0.06 10.09 7.56
CA MET A 89 -1.18 9.37 7.85
C MET A 89 -2.00 9.07 6.58
N LYS A 90 -1.86 9.88 5.52
CA LYS A 90 -2.64 9.74 4.28
C LYS A 90 -1.88 8.95 3.21
N ASN A 91 -2.58 8.02 2.56
CA ASN A 91 -2.04 7.32 1.39
C ASN A 91 -2.03 8.27 0.18
N ALA A 92 -1.04 8.10 -0.68
CA ALA A 92 -0.91 8.88 -1.89
C ALA A 92 -2.08 8.62 -2.88
N CYS A 93 -2.41 9.64 -3.66
CA CYS A 93 -3.46 9.60 -4.67
C CYS A 93 -2.98 8.97 -6.00
N SER A 94 -3.89 8.85 -6.97
CA SER A 94 -3.57 8.34 -8.31
C SER A 94 -2.60 9.21 -9.13
N LYS A 95 -2.34 10.45 -8.69
CA LYS A 95 -1.35 11.39 -9.28
C LYS A 95 -0.03 11.41 -8.51
N PHE A 96 0.24 10.38 -7.72
CA PHE A 96 1.48 10.26 -6.96
C PHE A 96 2.71 10.25 -7.86
N VAL A 97 3.66 11.13 -7.56
CA VAL A 97 5.00 11.14 -8.11
C VAL A 97 5.96 11.13 -6.93
N ARG A 98 6.81 10.11 -6.84
CA ARG A 98 7.75 9.97 -5.72
C ARG A 98 8.81 11.06 -5.82
N LYS A 99 9.11 11.75 -4.71
CA LYS A 99 10.25 12.66 -4.62
C LYS A 99 11.53 11.90 -4.98
N SER A 100 12.21 12.31 -6.04
CA SER A 100 13.57 11.89 -6.32
C SER A 100 14.49 12.60 -5.33
N GLU A 101 15.18 11.85 -4.48
CA GLU A 101 16.33 12.37 -3.75
C GLU A 101 17.36 12.80 -4.81
N SER A 102 17.41 14.10 -5.08
CA SER A 102 18.55 14.68 -5.77
C SER A 102 19.70 14.60 -4.78
N ILE A 103 20.55 13.58 -4.94
CA ILE A 103 21.87 13.54 -4.35
C ILE A 103 22.64 14.70 -5.00
N VAL A 104 22.53 15.89 -4.44
CA VAL A 104 23.43 16.99 -4.78
C VAL A 104 24.77 16.60 -4.18
N SER A 105 25.68 16.12 -5.04
CA SER A 105 27.10 15.91 -4.74
C SER A 105 27.86 17.21 -4.81
#